data_AF-A0A3D0SP09-F1
#
_entry.id   AF-A0A3D0SP09-F1
#
_cell.length_a   1.000
_cell.length_b   1.000
_cell.length_c   1.000
_cell.angle_alpha   90.00
_cell.angle_beta   90.00
_cell.angle_gamma   90.00
#
_symmetry.space_group_name_H-M   'P 1'
#
loop_
_entity.id
_entity.type
_entity.pdbx_description
1 polymer ?
#
loop_
_entity_poly.entity_id
_entity_poly.type
_entity_poly.pdbx_seq_one_letter_code
_entity_poly.pdbx_strand_id
1 'polypeptide(L)' 'MTIYLVGGAVRDALLNLPVKERDWVVVGATPDDLLTRGFRPVGKDFPVFL' A
#
# COMPACT_ATOMS: atom_id res chain seq x y z
N MET A 1 2.11 -11.27 8.43
CA MET A 1 1.83 -10.12 7.55
C MET A 1 2.67 -8.94 8.03
N THR A 2 3.47 -8.38 7.13
CA THR A 2 4.28 -7.18 7.39
C THR A 2 3.84 -6.09 6.43
N ILE A 3 3.67 -4.86 6.93
CA ILE A 3 3.17 -3.74 6.14
C ILE A 3 4.29 -2.69 6.06
N TYR A 4 4.69 -2.33 4.85
CA TYR A 4 5.74 -1.35 4.59
C TYR A 4 5.14 -0.10 3.97
N LEU A 5 5.47 1.07 4.53
CA LEU A 5 5.25 2.35 3.86
C LEU A 5 6.24 2.43 2.69
N VAL A 6 5.76 2.74 1.49
CA VAL A 6 6.60 2.79 0.29
C VAL A 6 6.35 4.09 -0.49
N GLY A 7 7.07 4.25 -1.60
CA GLY A 7 6.76 5.24 -2.62
C GLY A 7 6.98 6.69 -2.17
N GLY A 8 6.07 7.57 -2.60
CA GLY A 8 6.19 9.01 -2.44
C GLY A 8 6.32 9.46 -0.99
N ALA A 9 5.61 8.80 -0.06
CA ALA A 9 5.68 9.13 1.36
C ALA A 9 7.09 8.98 1.95
N VAL A 10 7.80 7.91 1.58
CA VAL A 10 9.17 7.66 2.07
C VAL A 10 10.14 8.67 1.45
N ARG A 11 10.05 8.87 0.13
CA ARG A 11 10.88 9.84 -0.60
C ARG A 11 10.71 11.24 -0.02
N ASP A 12 9.47 11.71 0.11
CA ASP A 12 9.19 13.09 0.51
C ASP A 12 9.63 13.30 1.97
N ALA A 13 9.42 12.32 2.85
CA ALA A 13 9.96 12.38 4.22
C ALA A 13 11.49 12.47 4.26
N LEU A 14 12.21 11.68 3.45
CA LEU A 14 13.67 11.71 3.38
C LEU A 14 14.22 13.02 2.80
N LEU A 15 13.47 13.66 1.89
CA LEU A 15 13.80 14.95 1.30
C LEU A 15 13.30 16.15 2.12
N ASN A 16 12.68 15.91 3.29
CA ASN A 16 12.06 16.93 4.13
C ASN A 16 11.00 17.78 3.38
N LEU A 17 10.25 17.12 2.49
CA LEU A 17 9.11 17.68 1.76
C LEU A 17 7.78 17.25 2.41
N PRO A 18 6.69 18.02 2.24
CA PRO A 18 5.37 17.62 2.72
C PRO A 18 4.88 16.32 2.05
N VAL A 19 4.54 15.31 2.86
CA VAL A 19 3.97 14.04 2.38
C VAL A 19 2.51 14.23 1.99
N LYS A 20 2.18 13.94 0.73
CA LYS A 20 0.83 14.13 0.16
C LYS A 20 -0.07 12.90 0.29
N GLU A 21 0.48 11.72 0.02
CA GLU A 21 -0.23 10.44 0.02
C GLU A 21 0.64 9.36 0.66
N ARG A 22 0.04 8.22 1.03
CA ARG A 22 0.74 7.09 1.63
C ARG A 22 0.29 5.79 1.00
N ASP A 23 1.21 5.14 0.29
CA ASP A 23 1.01 3.81 -0.26
C ASP A 23 1.68 2.76 0.61
N TRP A 24 1.06 1.59 0.69
CA TRP A 24 1.50 0.50 1.54
C TRP A 24 1.66 -0.78 0.75
N VAL A 25 2.75 -1.51 1.00
CA VAL A 25 2.95 -2.86 0.49
C VAL A 25 2.80 -3.84 1.64
N VAL A 26 1.92 -4.82 1.44
CA VAL A 26 1.65 -5.88 2.40
C VAL A 26 2.35 -7.15 1.96
N VAL A 27 3.28 -7.64 2.77
CA VAL A 27 4.07 -8.86 2.52
C VAL A 27 3.61 -9.99 3.43
N GLY A 28 3.54 -11.21 2.88
CA GLY A 28 3.07 -12.39 3.61
C GLY A 28 1.57 -12.36 3.88
N ALA A 29 0.80 -11.76 2.96
CA ALA A 29 -0.66 -11.82 2.88
C ALA A 29 -1.06 -12.22 1.47
N THR A 30 -2.24 -12.80 1.33
CA THR A 30 -2.90 -13.12 0.06
C THR A 30 -3.94 -12.06 -0.30
N PRO A 31 -4.35 -11.93 -1.57
CA PRO A 31 -5.47 -11.08 -1.96
C PRO A 31 -6.76 -11.37 -1.17
N ASP A 32 -7.05 -12.65 -0.89
CA ASP A 32 -8.24 -13.06 -0.14
C ASP A 32 -8.22 -12.59 1.32
N ASP A 33 -7.04 -12.49 1.95
CA ASP A 33 -6.89 -11.91 3.28
C ASP A 33 -7.33 -10.45 3.30
N LEU A 34 -7.05 -9.70 2.22
CA LEU A 34 -7.42 -8.30 2.08
C LEU A 34 -8.90 -8.13 1.76
N LEU A 35 -9.46 -9.00 0.90
CA LEU A 35 -10.90 -9.03 0.62
C LEU A 35 -11.72 -9.34 1.88
N THR A 36 -11.29 -10.31 2.69
CA THR A 36 -11.94 -10.67 3.96
C THR A 36 -11.91 -9.52 4.97
N ARG A 37 -10.89 -8.66 4.90
CA ARG A 37 -10.78 -7.44 5.70
C ARG A 37 -11.62 -6.27 5.16
N GLY A 38 -12.29 -6.45 4.03
CA GLY A 38 -13.18 -5.45 3.42
C GLY A 38 -12.50 -4.45 2.48
N PHE A 39 -11.23 -4.70 2.10
CA PHE A 39 -10.56 -3.88 1.11
C PHE A 39 -11.11 -4.12 -0.30
N ARG A 40 -11.14 -3.08 -1.13
CA ARG A 40 -11.69 -3.16 -2.49
C ARG A 40 -10.58 -3.25 -3.53
N PRO A 41 -10.54 -4.29 -4.36
CA PRO A 41 -9.51 -4.42 -5.38
C PRO A 41 -9.71 -3.36 -6.47
N VAL A 42 -8.60 -2.82 -6.95
CA VAL A 42 -8.55 -1.87 -8.07
C VAL A 42 -7.45 -2.29 -9.06
N GLY A 43 -7.69 -2.07 -10.35
CA GLY A 43 -6.77 -2.51 -11.41
C GLY A 43 -6.99 -3.96 -11.85
N LYS A 44 -6.15 -4.43 -12.79
CA LYS A 44 -6.30 -5.76 -13.42
C LYS A 44 -5.04 -6.63 -13.32
N ASP A 45 -3.86 -6.04 -13.47
CA ASP A 45 -2.62 -6.82 -13.66
C ASP A 45 -1.81 -7.01 -12.35
N PHE A 46 -2.08 -6.20 -11.33
CA PHE A 46 -1.44 -6.29 -10.01
C PHE A 46 -2.49 -6.06 -8.92
N PRO A 47 -2.49 -6.85 -7.83
CA PRO A 47 -3.46 -6.71 -6.75
C PRO A 47 -3.21 -5.41 -5.96
N VAL A 48 -3.93 -4.36 -6.32
CA VAL A 48 -3.99 -3.09 -5.59
C VAL A 48 -5.34 -3.01 -4.90
N PHE A 49 -5.36 -2.42 -3.71
CA PHE A 49 -6.55 -2.32 -2.88
C PHE A 49 -6.74 -0.90 -2.33
N LEU A 50 -8.01 -0.51 -2.18
CA LEU A 50 -8.45 0.71 -1.48
C LEU A 50 -9.18 0.36 -0.18
#